data_AF-A0A160PCX9-F1
#
_entry.id   AF-A0A160PCX9-F1
#
_cell.length_a   1.000
_cell.length_b   1.000
_cell.length_c   1.000
_cell.angle_alpha   90.00
_cell.angle_beta   90.00
_cell.angle_gamma   90.00
#
_symmetry.space_group_name_H-M   'P 1'
#
loop_
_entity.id
_entity.type
_entity.pdbx_description
1 polymer ?
#
loop_
_entity_poly.entity_id
_entity_poly.type
_entity_poly.pdbx_seq_one_letter_code
_entity_poly.pdbx_strand_id
1 'polypeptide(L)'
;MQPISVRIQRLPEPKLAFGDGKTGIEPRRLLSDAGPVDNKRVAEIRLGIVGAEADVTAASAWLERLNGYLPAKEGNSRRYRDWLGAERVLGCRFIIEPRFLRPVDQARYELARQRGDKEGFDELLDLFDSKISGLFGDVQPDCIIVCLAPDVADLRISNPGLTARERRALEVLRQEEEADQLALFAPTPEELEAAEDLRTRADDLLFRTFYRALKARQMTHVGPVPLQVLRRDSIDRPDDKGQSFATRAWNIATTLYYKAGGLPWRPADLPPNICFVGVSFHHMKRGADNLVYASVAQAFSTEVEPFALKGATIPKDQRRNKQPYLTQEQAEGLLEDVLSAYEARAGVLPSRVVIHKSSAYAPEEEEGFQRAASKKVPACDLIWIRSTSFRLVKKGTQEPARGTLCTVGDDHFLFTSGYVEWWNEYPGPHIPAPIQIGAVGETDMRQRAVEILALTKMNWNSTDGMSRAPITLSFARKVGMLMTELSDNQHPNPSYKFYT
;
A
#
# COMPACT_ATOMS: atom_id res chain seq x y z
N MET A 1 29.59 -9.28 33.13
CA MET A 1 28.52 -9.06 32.14
C MET A 1 27.27 -9.72 32.66
N GLN A 2 26.18 -8.98 32.90
CA GLN A 2 24.89 -9.61 33.14
C GLN A 2 24.48 -10.37 31.86
N PRO A 3 23.95 -11.60 31.98
CA PRO A 3 23.51 -12.34 30.81
C PRO A 3 22.35 -11.59 30.15
N ILE A 4 22.50 -11.28 28.86
CA ILE A 4 21.42 -10.69 28.06
C ILE A 4 20.31 -11.74 27.97
N SER A 5 19.13 -11.41 28.50
CA SER A 5 17.96 -12.28 28.40
C SER A 5 17.47 -12.28 26.95
N VAL A 6 17.41 -13.47 26.35
CA VAL A 6 16.87 -13.67 25.00
C VAL A 6 15.68 -14.60 25.09
N ARG A 7 14.52 -14.13 24.63
CA ARG A 7 13.29 -14.92 24.55
C ARG A 7 12.81 -14.97 23.10
N ILE A 8 12.66 -16.18 22.57
CA ILE A 8 12.13 -16.41 21.23
C ILE A 8 10.80 -17.14 21.37
N GLN A 9 9.77 -16.62 20.72
CA GLN A 9 8.44 -17.23 20.72
C GLN A 9 7.84 -17.23 19.32
N ARG A 10 7.06 -18.27 19.04
CA ARG A 10 6.29 -18.42 17.80
C ARG A 10 4.87 -17.89 18.04
N LEU A 11 4.49 -16.82 17.35
CA LEU A 11 3.11 -16.34 17.35
C LEU A 11 2.26 -17.20 16.40
N PRO A 12 0.98 -17.44 16.71
CA PRO A 12 0.08 -18.09 15.77
C PRO A 12 -0.08 -17.23 14.51
N GLU A 13 -0.18 -17.87 13.35
CA GLU A 13 -0.47 -17.15 12.11
C GLU A 13 -1.90 -16.58 12.17
N PRO A 14 -2.11 -15.28 11.93
CA PRO A 14 -3.43 -14.67 12.00
C PRO A 14 -4.37 -15.25 10.94
N LYS A 15 -5.60 -15.53 11.37
CA LYS A 15 -6.67 -15.95 10.48
C LYS A 15 -7.36 -14.75 9.84
N LEU A 16 -7.86 -15.01 8.65
CA LEU A 16 -8.70 -14.14 7.85
C LEU A 16 -10.08 -14.78 7.75
N ALA A 17 -11.11 -13.94 7.69
CA ALA A 17 -12.50 -14.32 7.47
C ALA A 17 -12.89 -14.11 6.01
N PHE A 18 -13.69 -15.03 5.50
CA PHE A 18 -14.18 -15.13 4.12
C PHE A 18 -15.69 -15.37 4.11
N GLY A 19 -16.27 -15.61 2.93
CA GLY A 19 -17.68 -15.97 2.79
C GLY A 19 -18.06 -17.23 3.56
N ASP A 20 -19.36 -17.43 3.74
CA ASP A 20 -19.94 -18.55 4.51
C ASP A 20 -19.42 -18.69 5.96
N GLY A 21 -18.85 -17.63 6.53
CA GLY A 21 -18.26 -17.64 7.87
C GLY A 21 -16.97 -18.46 7.98
N LYS A 22 -16.36 -18.87 6.85
CA LYS A 22 -15.11 -19.63 6.88
C LYS A 22 -13.94 -18.74 7.31
N THR A 23 -13.02 -19.32 8.08
CA THR A 23 -11.80 -18.65 8.53
C THR A 23 -10.57 -19.50 8.28
N GLY A 24 -9.42 -18.84 8.07
CA GLY A 24 -8.13 -19.52 7.93
C GLY A 24 -7.03 -18.59 7.43
N ILE A 25 -5.88 -19.16 7.08
CA ILE A 25 -4.63 -18.39 6.97
C ILE A 25 -4.22 -18.01 5.55
N GLU A 26 -4.75 -18.69 4.51
CA GLU A 26 -4.28 -18.59 3.13
C GLU A 26 -5.38 -18.04 2.20
N PRO A 27 -5.22 -16.83 1.62
CA PRO A 27 -6.27 -16.18 0.85
C PRO A 27 -6.73 -16.92 -0.40
N ARG A 28 -5.83 -17.43 -1.24
CA ARG A 28 -6.20 -18.02 -2.53
C ARG A 28 -7.06 -19.26 -2.34
N ARG A 29 -6.68 -20.14 -1.40
CA ARG A 29 -7.49 -21.30 -1.01
C ARG A 29 -8.87 -20.89 -0.50
N LEU A 30 -8.93 -19.97 0.46
CA LEU A 30 -10.22 -19.65 1.09
C LEU A 30 -11.16 -18.84 0.20
N LEU A 31 -10.63 -17.98 -0.68
CA LEU A 31 -11.46 -17.37 -1.73
C LEU A 31 -12.02 -18.42 -2.69
N SER A 32 -11.22 -19.42 -3.07
CA SER A 32 -11.69 -20.52 -3.93
C SER A 32 -12.77 -21.39 -3.26
N ASP A 33 -12.67 -21.58 -1.95
CA ASP A 33 -13.52 -22.47 -1.17
C ASP A 33 -14.79 -21.79 -0.61
N ALA A 34 -14.76 -20.48 -0.39
CA ALA A 34 -15.79 -19.74 0.36
C ALA A 34 -16.21 -18.40 -0.29
N GLY A 35 -15.43 -17.90 -1.24
CA GLY A 35 -15.64 -16.57 -1.82
C GLY A 35 -15.33 -15.41 -0.86
N PRO A 36 -15.64 -14.17 -1.28
CA PRO A 36 -15.39 -12.94 -0.52
C PRO A 36 -16.16 -12.83 0.79
N VAL A 37 -15.62 -12.11 1.77
CA VAL A 37 -16.25 -11.96 3.10
C VAL A 37 -17.49 -11.09 3.12
N ASP A 38 -17.61 -10.13 2.22
CA ASP A 38 -18.80 -9.27 2.16
C ASP A 38 -20.05 -10.00 1.66
N ASN A 39 -19.90 -11.21 1.10
CA ASN A 39 -20.96 -11.97 0.42
C ASN A 39 -21.75 -11.13 -0.59
N LYS A 40 -21.24 -9.95 -0.97
CA LYS A 40 -21.83 -9.11 -2.00
C LYS A 40 -21.47 -9.78 -3.30
N ARG A 41 -22.41 -10.52 -3.87
CA ARG A 41 -22.31 -10.91 -5.28
C ARG A 41 -22.49 -9.65 -6.10
N VAL A 42 -21.42 -8.88 -6.27
CA VAL A 42 -21.33 -7.91 -7.36
C VAL A 42 -21.37 -8.77 -8.62
N ALA A 43 -22.56 -9.00 -9.16
CA ALA A 43 -22.74 -9.96 -10.25
C ALA A 43 -21.85 -9.60 -11.45
N GLU A 44 -21.70 -8.30 -11.69
CA GLU A 44 -20.93 -7.75 -12.81
C GLU A 44 -20.09 -6.56 -12.34
N ILE A 45 -18.78 -6.60 -12.63
CA ILE A 45 -17.86 -5.49 -12.45
C ILE A 45 -17.50 -4.96 -13.84
N ARG A 46 -17.96 -3.76 -14.16
CA ARG A 46 -17.73 -3.10 -15.45
C ARG A 46 -16.37 -2.43 -15.45
N LEU A 47 -15.53 -2.79 -16.42
CA LEU A 47 -14.19 -2.26 -16.58
C LEU A 47 -14.17 -1.27 -17.75
N GLY A 48 -13.65 -0.07 -17.50
CA GLY A 48 -13.22 0.86 -18.54
C GLY A 48 -11.75 0.66 -18.87
N ILE A 49 -11.33 0.93 -20.11
CA ILE A 49 -9.94 0.75 -20.53
C ILE A 49 -9.48 1.97 -21.32
N VAL A 50 -8.35 2.54 -20.90
CA VAL A 50 -7.70 3.70 -21.53
C VAL A 50 -6.24 3.35 -21.84
N GLY A 51 -5.78 3.67 -23.05
CA GLY A 51 -4.42 3.40 -23.52
C GLY A 51 -4.31 3.62 -25.02
N ALA A 52 -3.16 3.28 -25.62
CA ALA A 52 -3.04 3.22 -27.09
C ALA A 52 -3.97 2.14 -27.66
N GLU A 53 -4.35 2.24 -28.93
CA GLU A 53 -5.35 1.34 -29.54
C GLU A 53 -4.95 -0.15 -29.43
N ALA A 54 -3.69 -0.46 -29.71
CA ALA A 54 -3.14 -1.81 -29.56
C ALA A 54 -3.15 -2.28 -28.09
N ASP A 55 -2.86 -1.37 -27.15
CA ASP A 55 -2.82 -1.66 -25.71
C ASP A 55 -4.23 -1.91 -25.16
N VAL A 56 -5.22 -1.12 -25.58
CA VAL A 56 -6.63 -1.31 -25.23
C VAL A 56 -7.13 -2.66 -25.72
N THR A 57 -6.83 -3.00 -26.98
CA THR A 57 -7.23 -4.28 -27.59
C THR A 57 -6.67 -5.46 -26.80
N ALA A 58 -5.37 -5.42 -26.51
CA ALA A 58 -4.71 -6.53 -25.85
C ALA A 58 -5.01 -6.62 -24.35
N ALA A 59 -5.20 -5.47 -23.66
CA ALA A 59 -5.71 -5.45 -22.29
C ALA A 59 -7.12 -6.03 -22.22
N SER A 60 -8.00 -5.71 -23.18
CA SER A 60 -9.36 -6.26 -23.24
C SER A 60 -9.32 -7.78 -23.32
N ALA A 61 -8.60 -8.32 -24.31
CA ALA A 61 -8.46 -9.76 -24.50
C ALA A 61 -7.85 -10.47 -23.29
N TRP A 62 -6.90 -9.83 -22.60
CA TRP A 62 -6.27 -10.42 -21.42
C TRP A 62 -7.20 -10.43 -20.20
N LEU A 63 -7.92 -9.33 -19.95
CA LEU A 63 -8.85 -9.19 -18.83
C LEU A 63 -10.08 -10.10 -18.97
N GLU A 64 -10.55 -10.36 -20.19
CA GLU A 64 -11.64 -11.33 -20.43
C GLU A 64 -11.30 -12.73 -19.90
N ARG A 65 -10.02 -13.11 -19.94
CA ARG A 65 -9.55 -14.41 -19.44
C ARG A 65 -9.71 -14.56 -17.93
N LEU A 66 -9.85 -13.46 -17.18
CA LEU A 66 -10.10 -13.51 -15.72
C LEU A 66 -11.43 -14.20 -15.39
N ASN A 67 -12.38 -14.24 -16.33
CA ASN A 67 -13.64 -14.95 -16.14
C ASN A 67 -13.50 -16.48 -16.28
N GLY A 68 -12.40 -16.97 -16.87
CA GLY A 68 -12.17 -18.39 -17.12
C GLY A 68 -11.10 -19.01 -16.22
N TYR A 69 -10.89 -20.31 -16.40
CA TYR A 69 -9.82 -21.06 -15.74
C TYR A 69 -8.44 -20.71 -16.31
N LEU A 70 -7.44 -20.52 -15.45
CA LEU A 70 -6.03 -20.37 -15.84
C LEU A 70 -5.14 -21.26 -14.95
N PRO A 71 -4.30 -22.13 -15.53
CA PRO A 71 -3.42 -23.00 -14.76
C PRO A 71 -2.22 -22.23 -14.19
N ALA A 72 -1.82 -22.57 -12.96
CA ALA A 72 -0.52 -22.17 -12.42
C ALA A 72 0.59 -23.01 -13.05
N LYS A 73 1.78 -22.41 -13.22
CA LYS A 73 2.94 -23.05 -13.84
C LYS A 73 4.19 -23.06 -12.96
N GLU A 74 4.10 -22.46 -11.79
CA GLU A 74 5.18 -22.38 -10.81
C GLU A 74 5.36 -23.70 -10.04
N GLY A 75 6.57 -23.97 -9.55
CA GLY A 75 6.93 -25.27 -8.95
C GLY A 75 6.30 -25.58 -7.58
N ASN A 76 5.71 -24.60 -6.87
CA ASN A 76 5.07 -24.81 -5.56
C ASN A 76 3.54 -24.62 -5.62
N SER A 77 2.82 -25.73 -5.77
CA SER A 77 1.35 -25.76 -5.82
C SER A 77 0.63 -25.34 -4.52
N ARG A 78 1.34 -25.29 -3.39
CA ARG A 78 0.76 -24.80 -2.11
C ARG A 78 0.67 -23.28 -2.08
N ARG A 79 1.61 -22.61 -2.76
CA ARG A 79 1.69 -21.14 -2.87
C ARG A 79 1.00 -20.65 -4.14
N TYR A 80 1.32 -21.27 -5.27
CA TYR A 80 0.80 -20.92 -6.59
C TYR A 80 -0.32 -21.87 -6.95
N ARG A 81 -1.55 -21.34 -6.95
CA ARG A 81 -2.77 -22.09 -7.26
C ARG A 81 -3.33 -21.67 -8.61
N ASP A 82 -3.99 -22.61 -9.27
CA ASP A 82 -4.80 -22.32 -10.45
C ASP A 82 -5.82 -21.23 -10.12
N TRP A 83 -6.11 -20.41 -11.12
CA TRP A 83 -7.20 -19.44 -11.08
C TRP A 83 -8.45 -20.12 -11.62
N LEU A 84 -9.51 -20.18 -10.82
CA LEU A 84 -10.72 -20.94 -11.15
C LEU A 84 -11.78 -20.12 -11.91
N GLY A 85 -11.48 -18.86 -12.24
CA GLY A 85 -12.44 -17.90 -12.80
C GLY A 85 -13.04 -16.97 -11.75
N ALA A 86 -13.27 -15.73 -12.14
CA ALA A 86 -13.78 -14.66 -11.25
C ALA A 86 -15.12 -15.03 -10.59
N GLU A 87 -16.02 -15.69 -11.31
CA GLU A 87 -17.34 -16.05 -10.78
C GLU A 87 -17.22 -17.03 -9.61
N ARG A 88 -16.32 -18.02 -9.73
CA ARG A 88 -16.11 -19.02 -8.68
C ARG A 88 -15.34 -18.46 -7.48
N VAL A 89 -14.34 -17.62 -7.73
CA VAL A 89 -13.42 -17.12 -6.69
C VAL A 89 -13.97 -15.89 -5.96
N LEU A 90 -14.64 -15.00 -6.69
CA LEU A 90 -15.07 -13.69 -6.22
C LEU A 90 -16.58 -13.49 -6.29
N GLY A 91 -17.34 -14.43 -6.88
CA GLY A 91 -18.78 -14.26 -7.03
C GLY A 91 -19.18 -13.15 -8.01
N CYS A 92 -18.26 -12.76 -8.91
CA CYS A 92 -18.44 -11.67 -9.86
C CYS A 92 -17.96 -12.05 -11.27
N ARG A 93 -18.47 -11.36 -12.28
CA ARG A 93 -17.96 -11.41 -13.65
C ARG A 93 -17.39 -10.07 -14.06
N PHE A 94 -16.19 -10.04 -14.65
CA PHE A 94 -15.63 -8.83 -15.23
C PHE A 94 -16.25 -8.60 -16.62
N ILE A 95 -16.85 -7.44 -16.83
CA ILE A 95 -17.53 -7.05 -18.06
C ILE A 95 -16.78 -5.89 -18.69
N ILE A 96 -16.45 -6.03 -19.98
CA ILE A 96 -15.82 -4.97 -20.77
C ILE A 96 -16.80 -4.57 -21.85
N GLU A 97 -17.32 -3.35 -21.75
CA GLU A 97 -18.29 -2.83 -22.71
C GLU A 97 -17.59 -1.89 -23.70
N PRO A 98 -17.89 -1.96 -25.01
CA PRO A 98 -17.28 -1.08 -26.00
C PRO A 98 -17.42 0.42 -25.66
N ARG A 99 -18.52 0.80 -25.00
CA ARG A 99 -18.77 2.19 -24.57
C ARG A 99 -17.79 2.70 -23.51
N PHE A 100 -17.02 1.84 -22.84
CA PHE A 100 -15.99 2.24 -21.86
C PHE A 100 -14.56 2.06 -22.36
N LEU A 101 -14.38 1.67 -23.63
CA LEU A 101 -13.08 1.67 -24.28
C LEU A 101 -12.76 3.08 -24.79
N ARG A 102 -11.59 3.60 -24.41
CA ARG A 102 -11.15 4.95 -24.80
C ARG A 102 -9.69 4.90 -25.29
N PRO A 103 -9.45 4.60 -26.57
CA PRO A 103 -8.13 4.77 -27.14
C PRO A 103 -7.72 6.25 -27.09
N VAL A 104 -6.45 6.50 -26.76
CA VAL A 104 -5.83 7.81 -26.91
C VAL A 104 -5.53 8.10 -28.38
N ASP A 105 -5.39 9.38 -28.74
CA ASP A 105 -4.98 9.75 -30.10
C ASP A 105 -3.54 9.28 -30.37
N GLN A 106 -3.38 8.41 -31.37
CA GLN A 106 -2.10 7.71 -31.61
C GLN A 106 -0.98 8.67 -32.01
N ALA A 107 -1.27 9.65 -32.88
CA ALA A 107 -0.26 10.59 -33.36
C ALA A 107 0.26 11.49 -32.23
N ARG A 108 -0.65 12.01 -31.39
CA ARG A 108 -0.28 12.78 -30.20
C ARG A 108 0.42 11.94 -29.15
N TYR A 109 -0.04 10.72 -28.92
CA TYR A 109 0.59 9.79 -27.97
C TYR A 109 2.03 9.49 -28.37
N GLU A 110 2.30 9.15 -29.63
CA GLU A 110 3.64 8.88 -30.12
C GLU A 110 4.55 10.10 -30.06
N LEU A 111 4.04 11.28 -30.45
CA LEU A 111 4.80 12.52 -30.39
C LEU A 111 5.21 12.86 -28.95
N ALA A 112 4.27 12.80 -28.01
CA ALA A 112 4.52 13.12 -26.61
C ALA A 112 5.45 12.09 -25.94
N ARG A 113 5.27 10.81 -26.28
CA ARG A 113 6.13 9.69 -25.83
C ARG A 113 7.57 9.83 -26.35
N GLN A 114 7.76 10.23 -27.61
CA GLN A 114 9.10 10.42 -28.20
C GLN A 114 9.86 11.61 -27.62
N ARG A 115 9.17 12.69 -27.21
CA ARG A 115 9.82 13.84 -26.57
C ARG A 115 10.49 13.46 -25.26
N GLY A 116 9.79 12.69 -24.42
CA GLY A 116 10.32 12.18 -23.14
C GLY A 116 10.73 13.27 -22.13
N ASP A 117 10.39 14.53 -22.39
CA ASP A 117 10.69 15.68 -21.56
C ASP A 117 9.46 16.15 -20.76
N LYS A 118 9.56 17.32 -20.12
CA LYS A 118 8.44 17.86 -19.34
C LYS A 118 7.20 18.14 -20.21
N GLU A 119 7.38 18.68 -21.42
CA GLU A 119 6.25 18.99 -22.30
C GLU A 119 5.56 17.70 -22.76
N GLY A 120 6.33 16.68 -23.15
CA GLY A 120 5.80 15.36 -23.47
C GLY A 120 5.07 14.71 -22.29
N PHE A 121 5.62 14.82 -21.07
CA PHE A 121 4.98 14.33 -19.85
C PHE A 121 3.62 15.01 -19.61
N ASP A 122 3.58 16.35 -19.66
CA ASP A 122 2.35 17.10 -19.42
C ASP A 122 1.31 16.83 -20.53
N GLU A 123 1.73 16.70 -21.79
CA GLU A 123 0.83 16.33 -22.90
C GLU A 123 0.26 14.91 -22.74
N LEU A 124 1.08 13.92 -22.38
CA LEU A 124 0.59 12.57 -22.06
C LEU A 124 -0.42 12.62 -20.92
N LEU A 125 -0.14 13.43 -19.89
CA LEU A 125 -0.99 13.54 -18.72
C LEU A 125 -2.34 14.13 -19.08
N ASP A 126 -2.37 15.19 -19.91
CA ASP A 126 -3.61 15.79 -20.44
C ASP A 126 -4.38 14.83 -21.35
N LEU A 127 -3.67 14.08 -22.19
CA LEU A 127 -4.27 13.12 -23.13
C LEU A 127 -4.99 11.99 -22.40
N PHE A 128 -4.33 11.37 -21.41
CA PHE A 128 -4.95 10.33 -20.60
C PHE A 128 -6.03 10.91 -19.69
N ASP A 129 -5.79 12.07 -19.07
CA ASP A 129 -6.75 12.69 -18.16
C ASP A 129 -8.09 13.01 -18.84
N SER A 130 -8.05 13.55 -20.05
CA SER A 130 -9.24 13.83 -20.86
C SER A 130 -10.05 12.58 -21.18
N LYS A 131 -9.38 11.46 -21.52
CA LYS A 131 -10.06 10.20 -21.82
C LYS A 131 -10.67 9.54 -20.59
N ILE A 132 -9.98 9.60 -19.45
CA ILE A 132 -10.44 9.01 -18.20
C ILE A 132 -11.58 9.84 -17.60
N SER A 133 -11.42 11.16 -17.50
CA SER A 133 -12.46 12.04 -16.95
C SER A 133 -13.75 12.01 -17.78
N GLY A 134 -13.66 11.78 -19.09
CA GLY A 134 -14.82 11.54 -19.96
C GLY A 134 -15.57 10.23 -19.70
N LEU A 135 -15.09 9.37 -18.80
CA LEU A 135 -15.82 8.18 -18.30
C LEU A 135 -16.56 8.47 -16.98
N PHE A 136 -16.38 9.65 -16.39
CA PHE A 136 -17.10 10.05 -15.19
C PHE A 136 -18.46 10.62 -15.60
N GLY A 137 -19.53 10.05 -15.07
CA GLY A 137 -20.89 10.44 -15.43
C GLY A 137 -21.91 9.47 -14.84
N ASP A 138 -23.18 9.65 -15.22
CA ASP A 138 -24.29 8.85 -14.69
C ASP A 138 -24.12 7.35 -14.95
N VAL A 139 -23.56 7.02 -16.12
CA VAL A 139 -23.18 5.65 -16.49
C VAL A 139 -21.67 5.57 -16.60
N GLN A 140 -21.05 5.04 -15.56
CA GLN A 140 -19.60 4.91 -15.43
C GLN A 140 -19.18 3.45 -15.19
N PRO A 141 -17.93 3.08 -15.54
CA PRO A 141 -17.36 1.81 -15.14
C PRO A 141 -17.11 1.77 -13.63
N ASP A 142 -17.01 0.57 -13.06
CA ASP A 142 -16.75 0.37 -11.63
C ASP A 142 -15.24 0.49 -11.32
N CYS A 143 -14.39 0.24 -12.31
CA CYS A 143 -12.95 0.51 -12.27
C CYS A 143 -12.42 0.82 -13.68
N ILE A 144 -11.40 1.69 -13.78
CA ILE A 144 -10.75 2.03 -15.05
C ILE A 144 -9.33 1.44 -15.08
N ILE A 145 -9.06 0.65 -16.10
CA ILE A 145 -7.73 0.13 -16.42
C ILE A 145 -7.01 1.15 -17.28
N VAL A 146 -5.82 1.56 -16.85
CA VAL A 146 -4.91 2.38 -17.66
C VAL A 146 -3.79 1.48 -18.15
N CYS A 147 -3.83 1.12 -19.43
CA CYS A 147 -2.80 0.27 -20.03
C CYS A 147 -1.67 1.16 -20.57
N LEU A 148 -0.46 0.93 -20.05
CA LEU A 148 0.72 1.74 -20.37
C LEU A 148 1.83 0.90 -20.99
N ALA A 149 2.47 1.42 -22.04
CA ALA A 149 3.73 0.89 -22.52
C ALA A 149 4.82 1.03 -21.42
N PRO A 150 5.85 0.15 -21.37
CA PRO A 150 6.83 0.14 -20.28
C PRO A 150 7.53 1.48 -20.08
N ASP A 151 7.96 2.13 -21.16
CA ASP A 151 8.62 3.42 -21.12
C ASP A 151 7.72 4.57 -20.64
N VAL A 152 6.41 4.51 -20.90
CA VAL A 152 5.44 5.47 -20.33
C VAL A 152 5.14 5.17 -18.87
N ALA A 153 5.07 3.88 -18.49
CA ALA A 153 4.88 3.47 -17.11
C ALA A 153 6.05 3.88 -16.21
N ASP A 154 7.26 3.82 -16.74
CA ASP A 154 8.51 4.21 -16.08
C ASP A 154 8.87 5.69 -16.30
N LEU A 155 8.07 6.42 -17.09
CA LEU A 155 8.31 7.82 -17.40
C LEU A 155 8.31 8.64 -16.10
N ARG A 156 9.46 9.27 -15.88
CA ARG A 156 9.68 10.18 -14.77
C ARG A 156 10.39 11.44 -15.24
N ILE A 157 9.96 12.57 -14.71
CA ILE A 157 10.59 13.87 -14.97
C ILE A 157 11.10 14.47 -13.67
N SER A 158 12.18 15.24 -13.76
CA SER A 158 12.64 16.05 -12.63
C SER A 158 11.52 16.96 -12.14
N ASN A 159 11.30 17.00 -10.84
CA ASN A 159 10.27 17.86 -10.26
C ASN A 159 10.61 19.34 -10.53
N PRO A 160 9.80 20.05 -11.34
CA PRO A 160 10.07 21.44 -11.68
C PRO A 160 9.84 22.38 -10.49
N GLY A 161 9.15 21.88 -9.44
CA GLY A 161 8.94 22.61 -8.21
C GLY A 161 10.19 22.75 -7.34
N LEU A 162 11.33 22.13 -7.65
CA LEU A 162 12.52 22.21 -6.79
C LEU A 162 13.52 23.26 -7.29
N THR A 163 13.97 24.14 -6.40
CA THR A 163 15.13 25.01 -6.65
C THR A 163 16.42 24.16 -6.77
N ALA A 164 17.46 24.70 -7.40
CA ALA A 164 18.75 23.99 -7.54
C ALA A 164 19.37 23.61 -6.17
N ARG A 165 19.19 24.47 -5.16
CA ARG A 165 19.65 24.20 -3.79
C ARG A 165 18.87 23.07 -3.14
N GLU A 166 17.54 23.04 -3.28
CA GLU A 166 16.70 21.98 -2.75
C GLU A 166 16.97 20.64 -3.43
N ARG A 167 17.16 20.64 -4.75
CA ARG A 167 17.51 19.45 -5.52
C ARG A 167 18.82 18.85 -5.02
N ARG A 168 19.88 19.65 -4.89
CA ARG A 168 21.16 19.19 -4.32
C ARG A 168 21.00 18.63 -2.91
N ALA A 169 20.20 19.27 -2.06
CA ALA A 169 19.97 18.78 -0.71
C ALA A 169 19.23 17.43 -0.70
N LEU A 170 18.26 17.23 -1.60
CA LEU A 170 17.54 15.97 -1.77
C LEU A 170 18.41 14.88 -2.40
N GLU A 171 19.29 15.22 -3.35
CA GLU A 171 20.28 14.29 -3.92
C GLU A 171 21.26 13.78 -2.87
N VAL A 172 21.75 14.67 -1.99
CA VAL A 172 22.60 14.27 -0.85
C VAL A 172 21.84 13.36 0.11
N LEU A 173 20.60 13.71 0.48
CA LEU A 173 19.77 12.85 1.34
C LEU A 173 19.51 11.49 0.70
N ARG A 174 19.25 11.46 -0.61
CA ARG A 174 19.07 10.22 -1.36
C ARG A 174 20.32 9.35 -1.29
N GLN A 175 21.50 9.93 -1.49
CA GLN A 175 22.78 9.21 -1.39
C GLN A 175 23.06 8.71 0.03
N GLU A 176 22.75 9.50 1.05
CA GLU A 176 22.84 9.06 2.45
C GLU A 176 21.89 7.88 2.72
N GLU A 177 20.64 7.95 2.28
CA GLU A 177 19.65 6.88 2.44
C GLU A 177 20.03 5.62 1.63
N GLU A 178 20.51 5.77 0.39
CA GLU A 178 21.02 4.68 -0.44
C GLU A 178 22.26 4.02 0.19
N ALA A 179 23.18 4.81 0.78
CA ALA A 179 24.35 4.30 1.47
C ALA A 179 23.99 3.53 2.74
N ASP A 180 23.03 4.02 3.53
CA ASP A 180 22.49 3.30 4.69
C ASP A 180 21.79 1.99 4.28
N GLN A 181 21.10 1.97 3.12
CA GLN A 181 20.49 0.76 2.57
C GLN A 181 21.54 -0.25 2.06
N LEU A 182 22.57 0.21 1.34
CA LEU A 182 23.69 -0.61 0.84
C LEU A 182 24.57 -1.14 1.98
N ALA A 183 24.70 -0.41 3.09
CA ALA A 183 25.37 -0.90 4.29
C ALA A 183 24.63 -2.10 4.93
N LEU A 184 23.35 -2.31 4.58
CA LEU A 184 22.51 -3.39 5.12
C LEU A 184 22.47 -4.65 4.23
N PHE A 185 22.81 -4.56 2.93
CA PHE A 185 22.79 -5.68 1.96
C PHE A 185 23.71 -5.44 0.74
N ALA A 186 24.36 -6.50 0.23
CA ALA A 186 25.12 -6.46 -1.03
C ALA A 186 24.23 -6.93 -2.20
N PRO A 187 23.74 -6.05 -3.11
CA PRO A 187 22.57 -6.41 -3.89
C PRO A 187 22.80 -7.02 -5.28
N THR A 188 21.91 -7.95 -5.64
CA THR A 188 21.72 -8.55 -6.97
C THR A 188 20.67 -7.79 -7.82
N PRO A 189 20.53 -8.06 -9.14
CA PRO A 189 19.59 -7.33 -10.01
C PRO A 189 18.09 -7.44 -9.64
N GLU A 190 17.66 -8.56 -9.06
CA GLU A 190 16.29 -8.73 -8.55
C GLU A 190 16.04 -7.90 -7.26
N GLU A 191 17.12 -7.51 -6.56
CA GLU A 191 17.07 -6.65 -5.37
C GLU A 191 16.90 -5.19 -5.71
N LEU A 192 17.31 -4.76 -6.90
CA LEU A 192 16.97 -3.42 -7.40
C LEU A 192 15.46 -3.26 -7.61
N GLU A 193 14.76 -4.32 -8.02
CA GLU A 193 13.30 -4.32 -8.19
C GLU A 193 12.56 -4.35 -6.84
N ALA A 194 13.05 -5.12 -5.86
CA ALA A 194 12.52 -5.08 -4.49
C ALA A 194 12.90 -3.80 -3.71
N ALA A 195 14.04 -3.18 -4.04
CA ALA A 195 14.44 -1.86 -3.55
C ALA A 195 13.62 -0.73 -4.21
N GLU A 196 12.94 -1.00 -5.32
CA GLU A 196 11.99 -0.07 -5.93
C GLU A 196 10.79 0.22 -5.01
N ASP A 197 10.39 -0.73 -4.15
CA ASP A 197 9.43 -0.54 -3.05
C ASP A 197 10.03 0.24 -1.85
N LEU A 198 11.36 0.36 -1.80
CA LEU A 198 12.15 1.12 -0.82
C LEU A 198 12.60 2.47 -1.37
N ARG A 199 12.05 2.93 -2.52
CA ARG A 199 12.26 4.28 -3.07
C ARG A 199 12.36 5.28 -1.93
N THR A 200 13.51 5.94 -1.86
CA THR A 200 13.83 6.89 -0.80
C THR A 200 12.76 7.99 -0.79
N ARG A 201 12.46 8.54 0.39
CA ARG A 201 11.51 9.67 0.49
C ARG A 201 11.97 10.87 -0.34
N ALA A 202 13.28 10.94 -0.61
CA ALA A 202 13.89 11.92 -1.49
C ALA A 202 13.58 11.67 -2.98
N ASP A 203 13.61 10.41 -3.46
CA ASP A 203 13.35 10.09 -4.87
C ASP A 203 11.91 10.47 -5.28
N ASP A 204 10.95 10.28 -4.37
CA ASP A 204 9.54 10.67 -4.56
C ASP A 204 9.32 12.19 -4.73
N LEU A 205 10.28 13.01 -4.32
CA LEU A 205 10.25 14.47 -4.49
C LEU A 205 11.09 14.94 -5.65
N LEU A 206 12.22 14.27 -5.89
CA LEU A 206 13.13 14.56 -6.99
C LEU A 206 12.44 14.33 -8.33
N PHE A 207 11.56 13.32 -8.39
CA PHE A 207 10.93 12.90 -9.63
C PHE A 207 9.42 12.84 -9.52
N ARG A 208 8.75 13.39 -10.53
CA ARG A 208 7.33 13.12 -10.80
C ARG A 208 7.26 11.89 -11.67
N THR A 209 6.49 10.89 -11.26
CA THR A 209 6.25 9.66 -12.06
C THR A 209 4.88 9.75 -12.73
N PHE A 210 4.78 9.35 -14.00
CA PHE A 210 3.58 9.52 -14.80
C PHE A 210 2.31 8.97 -14.14
N TYR A 211 2.36 7.72 -13.67
CA TYR A 211 1.17 7.09 -13.05
C TYR A 211 0.72 7.77 -11.75
N ARG A 212 1.66 8.35 -10.98
CA ARG A 212 1.34 9.06 -9.72
C ARG A 212 0.65 10.37 -10.02
N ALA A 213 1.22 11.14 -10.95
CA ALA A 213 0.63 12.37 -11.44
C ALA A 213 -0.77 12.12 -12.02
N LEU A 214 -0.95 11.03 -12.78
CA LEU A 214 -2.26 10.65 -13.34
C LEU A 214 -3.27 10.33 -12.26
N LYS A 215 -2.93 9.46 -11.30
CA LYS A 215 -3.81 9.13 -10.17
C LYS A 215 -4.17 10.38 -9.35
N ALA A 216 -3.19 11.21 -9.02
CA ALA A 216 -3.41 12.42 -8.23
C ALA A 216 -4.35 13.39 -8.96
N ARG A 217 -4.10 13.68 -10.24
CA ARG A 217 -4.96 14.54 -11.06
C ARG A 217 -6.39 14.00 -11.11
N GLN A 218 -6.53 12.69 -11.32
CA GLN A 218 -7.82 12.04 -11.47
C GLN A 218 -8.69 12.09 -10.20
N MET A 219 -8.07 12.05 -9.02
CA MET A 219 -8.79 12.21 -7.75
C MET A 219 -9.37 13.61 -7.52
N THR A 220 -8.95 14.62 -8.30
CA THR A 220 -9.43 16.00 -8.13
C THR A 220 -10.72 16.29 -8.90
N HIS A 221 -11.10 15.41 -9.83
CA HIS A 221 -12.36 15.50 -10.57
C HIS A 221 -13.56 15.13 -9.67
N VAL A 222 -14.76 15.56 -10.08
CA VAL A 222 -16.01 15.23 -9.39
C VAL A 222 -16.44 13.81 -9.77
N GLY A 223 -16.78 12.98 -8.77
CA GLY A 223 -17.20 11.60 -8.98
C GLY A 223 -16.13 10.69 -9.60
N PRO A 224 -14.88 10.68 -9.11
CA PRO A 224 -13.81 9.94 -9.76
C PRO A 224 -14.00 8.43 -9.61
N VAL A 225 -13.62 7.68 -10.65
CA VAL A 225 -13.59 6.21 -10.64
C VAL A 225 -12.19 5.71 -10.29
N PRO A 226 -12.03 4.65 -9.47
CA PRO A 226 -10.72 4.09 -9.12
C PRO A 226 -9.94 3.58 -10.34
N LEU A 227 -8.65 3.89 -10.38
CA LEU A 227 -7.75 3.50 -11.48
C LEU A 227 -6.88 2.30 -11.12
N GLN A 228 -6.75 1.34 -12.03
CA GLN A 228 -5.75 0.27 -11.98
C GLN A 228 -4.79 0.41 -13.17
N VAL A 229 -3.51 0.63 -12.89
CA VAL A 229 -2.50 0.67 -13.94
C VAL A 229 -2.13 -0.77 -14.31
N LEU A 230 -2.10 -1.06 -15.61
CA LEU A 230 -1.68 -2.32 -16.19
C LEU A 230 -0.55 -2.04 -17.16
N ARG A 231 0.62 -2.65 -16.96
CA ARG A 231 1.75 -2.48 -17.88
C ARG A 231 1.61 -3.45 -19.06
N ARG A 232 1.94 -3.00 -20.26
CA ARG A 232 1.83 -3.79 -21.49
C ARG A 232 2.68 -5.06 -21.45
N ASP A 233 3.88 -4.98 -20.90
CA ASP A 233 4.78 -6.11 -20.69
C ASP A 233 4.19 -7.18 -19.74
N SER A 234 3.35 -6.79 -18.78
CA SER A 234 2.67 -7.73 -17.87
C SER A 234 1.61 -8.56 -18.58
N ILE A 235 1.05 -8.05 -19.69
CA ILE A 235 0.14 -8.78 -20.57
C ILE A 235 0.93 -9.72 -21.48
N ASP A 236 1.96 -9.18 -22.14
CA ASP A 236 2.74 -9.88 -23.16
C ASP A 236 3.72 -10.91 -22.58
N ARG A 237 4.04 -10.82 -21.28
CA ARG A 237 4.93 -11.76 -20.60
C ARG A 237 4.42 -13.20 -20.74
N PRO A 238 5.24 -14.11 -21.31
CA PRO A 238 4.91 -15.52 -21.44
C PRO A 238 4.54 -16.15 -20.11
N ASP A 239 3.68 -17.17 -20.16
CA ASP A 239 3.12 -17.83 -18.99
C ASP A 239 4.14 -18.62 -18.15
N ASP A 240 5.25 -19.01 -18.78
CA ASP A 240 6.36 -19.77 -18.19
C ASP A 240 7.53 -18.88 -17.73
N LYS A 241 7.45 -17.56 -17.93
CA LYS A 241 8.49 -16.61 -17.52
C LYS A 241 7.99 -15.75 -16.35
N GLY A 242 8.55 -15.99 -15.16
CA GLY A 242 8.16 -15.28 -13.94
C GLY A 242 6.85 -15.79 -13.37
N GLN A 243 5.86 -14.91 -13.20
CA GLN A 243 4.53 -15.27 -12.70
C GLN A 243 3.63 -15.77 -13.83
N SER A 244 2.98 -16.91 -13.63
CA SER A 244 1.97 -17.44 -14.54
C SER A 244 0.79 -16.47 -14.69
N PHE A 245 -0.04 -16.70 -15.71
CA PHE A 245 -1.30 -16.00 -15.88
C PHE A 245 -2.23 -16.23 -14.69
N ALA A 246 -2.21 -17.41 -14.07
CA ALA A 246 -2.99 -17.69 -12.87
C ALA A 246 -2.57 -16.78 -11.70
N THR A 247 -1.27 -16.67 -11.43
CA THR A 247 -0.76 -15.81 -10.35
C THR A 247 -1.04 -14.33 -10.62
N ARG A 248 -0.89 -13.87 -11.87
CA ARG A 248 -1.27 -12.51 -12.26
C ARG A 248 -2.78 -12.27 -12.11
N ALA A 249 -3.61 -13.24 -12.49
CA ALA A 249 -5.06 -13.17 -12.36
C ALA A 249 -5.50 -13.06 -10.91
N TRP A 250 -4.93 -13.87 -10.01
CA TRP A 250 -5.17 -13.79 -8.58
C TRP A 250 -4.97 -12.37 -8.05
N ASN A 251 -3.83 -11.75 -8.34
CA ASN A 251 -3.51 -10.41 -7.82
C ASN A 251 -4.39 -9.32 -8.44
N ILE A 252 -4.53 -9.28 -9.77
CA ILE A 252 -5.30 -8.21 -10.41
C ILE A 252 -6.80 -8.34 -10.12
N ALA A 253 -7.37 -9.55 -10.16
CA ALA A 253 -8.81 -9.74 -9.97
C ALA A 253 -9.24 -9.37 -8.54
N THR A 254 -8.46 -9.75 -7.53
CA THR A 254 -8.70 -9.33 -6.14
C THR A 254 -8.60 -7.82 -5.99
N THR A 255 -7.62 -7.18 -6.64
CA THR A 255 -7.47 -5.71 -6.62
C THR A 255 -8.67 -5.02 -7.27
N LEU A 256 -9.12 -5.50 -8.43
CA LEU A 256 -10.28 -4.96 -9.15
C LEU A 256 -11.58 -5.13 -8.37
N TYR A 257 -11.77 -6.29 -7.73
CA TYR A 257 -12.90 -6.55 -6.84
C TYR A 257 -12.94 -5.52 -5.69
N TYR A 258 -11.79 -5.27 -5.04
CA TYR A 258 -11.70 -4.26 -4.00
C TYR A 258 -12.01 -2.85 -4.51
N LYS A 259 -11.49 -2.49 -5.69
CA LYS A 259 -11.72 -1.18 -6.30
C LYS A 259 -13.16 -0.94 -6.73
N ALA A 260 -13.86 -2.00 -7.13
CA ALA A 260 -15.28 -1.98 -7.40
C ALA A 260 -16.15 -1.88 -6.11
N GLY A 261 -15.53 -1.83 -4.93
CA GLY A 261 -16.22 -1.70 -3.64
C GLY A 261 -16.53 -3.03 -2.94
N GLY A 262 -16.02 -4.14 -3.46
CA GLY A 262 -16.04 -5.44 -2.79
C GLY A 262 -14.99 -5.53 -1.67
N LEU A 263 -15.17 -6.46 -0.74
CA LEU A 263 -14.22 -6.77 0.32
C LEU A 263 -13.85 -8.26 0.24
N PRO A 264 -12.65 -8.61 -0.28
CA PRO A 264 -12.31 -10.01 -0.53
C PRO A 264 -12.08 -10.78 0.78
N TRP A 265 -11.45 -10.17 1.78
CA TRP A 265 -11.28 -10.75 3.11
C TRP A 265 -11.05 -9.67 4.17
N ARG A 266 -11.23 -10.05 5.44
CA ARG A 266 -10.90 -9.22 6.61
C ARG A 266 -10.21 -10.05 7.70
N PRO A 267 -9.54 -9.44 8.68
CA PRO A 267 -8.99 -10.16 9.82
C PRO A 267 -10.10 -10.88 10.60
N ALA A 268 -9.86 -12.14 10.98
CA ALA A 268 -10.79 -12.89 11.84
C ALA A 268 -10.47 -12.72 13.32
N ASP A 269 -9.19 -12.52 13.66
CA ASP A 269 -8.70 -12.55 15.03
C ASP A 269 -8.45 -11.14 15.63
N LEU A 270 -8.72 -10.07 14.88
CA LEU A 270 -8.63 -8.72 15.43
C LEU A 270 -9.90 -8.41 16.24
N PRO A 271 -9.78 -7.84 17.45
CA PRO A 271 -10.97 -7.49 18.22
C PRO A 271 -11.79 -6.41 17.51
N PRO A 272 -13.13 -6.44 17.65
CA PRO A 272 -14.00 -5.45 17.05
C PRO A 272 -13.80 -4.08 17.70
N ASN A 273 -14.22 -3.03 17.01
CA ASN A 273 -14.23 -1.65 17.50
C ASN A 273 -12.87 -1.13 18.01
N ILE A 274 -11.78 -1.49 17.31
CA ILE A 274 -10.45 -0.91 17.49
C ILE A 274 -10.10 -0.10 16.23
N CYS A 275 -9.55 1.09 16.43
CA CYS A 275 -9.04 1.92 15.34
C CYS A 275 -7.51 1.87 15.32
N PHE A 276 -6.94 1.32 14.24
CA PHE A 276 -5.49 1.31 14.00
C PHE A 276 -5.12 2.48 13.08
N VAL A 277 -4.26 3.38 13.55
CA VAL A 277 -3.91 4.62 12.86
C VAL A 277 -2.45 4.59 12.44
N GLY A 278 -2.14 4.65 11.15
CA GLY A 278 -0.78 4.87 10.67
C GLY A 278 -0.47 6.35 10.48
N VAL A 279 0.63 6.83 11.07
CA VAL A 279 1.10 8.21 10.87
C VAL A 279 2.39 8.19 10.06
N SER A 280 2.41 8.99 9.00
CA SER A 280 3.58 9.19 8.16
C SER A 280 3.76 10.65 7.78
N PHE A 281 4.99 11.03 7.44
CA PHE A 281 5.35 12.39 7.05
C PHE A 281 5.89 12.39 5.64
N HIS A 282 5.38 13.31 4.85
CA HIS A 282 5.72 13.44 3.44
C HIS A 282 6.00 14.88 3.12
N HIS A 283 7.03 15.11 2.33
CA HIS A 283 7.38 16.45 1.93
C HIS A 283 6.32 17.01 0.98
N MET A 284 5.98 18.28 1.15
CA MET A 284 5.12 19.03 0.26
C MET A 284 5.74 20.39 0.00
N LYS A 285 5.40 21.00 -1.13
CA LYS A 285 5.85 22.35 -1.45
C LYS A 285 4.72 23.34 -1.22
N ARG A 286 4.96 24.35 -0.37
CA ARG A 286 4.05 25.47 -0.14
C ARG A 286 4.61 26.73 -0.80
N GLY A 287 3.97 27.19 -1.88
CA GLY A 287 4.42 28.35 -2.66
C GLY A 287 5.76 28.15 -3.40
N ALA A 288 6.46 29.23 -3.73
CA ALA A 288 7.65 29.19 -4.57
C ALA A 288 8.90 28.61 -3.87
N ASP A 289 9.04 28.73 -2.54
CA ASP A 289 10.31 28.48 -1.83
C ASP A 289 10.20 27.81 -0.44
N ASN A 290 9.04 27.27 -0.02
CA ASN A 290 8.91 26.67 1.32
C ASN A 290 8.54 25.19 1.29
N LEU A 291 9.56 24.33 1.37
CA LEU A 291 9.39 22.89 1.57
C LEU A 291 8.94 22.61 3.01
N VAL A 292 7.79 21.97 3.16
CA VAL A 292 7.18 21.60 4.45
C VAL A 292 6.92 20.09 4.47
N TYR A 293 6.50 19.55 5.60
CA TYR A 293 5.94 18.20 5.66
C TYR A 293 4.43 18.24 5.83
N ALA A 294 3.69 17.42 5.10
CA ALA A 294 2.37 16.97 5.54
C ALA A 294 2.53 15.76 6.44
N SER A 295 1.83 15.79 7.58
CA SER A 295 1.44 14.55 8.23
C SER A 295 0.22 13.95 7.52
N VAL A 296 0.20 12.63 7.41
CA VAL A 296 -0.94 11.86 6.93
C VAL A 296 -1.27 10.83 7.99
N ALA A 297 -2.52 10.83 8.44
CA ALA A 297 -3.07 9.79 9.29
C ALA A 297 -3.95 8.87 8.46
N GLN A 298 -3.82 7.57 8.70
CA GLN A 298 -4.61 6.56 8.02
C GLN A 298 -5.24 5.63 9.05
N ALA A 299 -6.55 5.59 9.09
CA ALA A 299 -7.30 4.70 9.97
C ALA A 299 -7.68 3.40 9.27
N PHE A 300 -7.55 2.30 10.00
CA PHE A 300 -7.99 0.97 9.63
C PHE A 300 -8.78 0.36 10.79
N SER A 301 -9.90 -0.28 10.49
CA SER A 301 -10.72 -1.04 11.44
C SER A 301 -11.39 -2.20 10.71
N THR A 302 -11.86 -3.19 11.46
CA THR A 302 -12.67 -4.31 10.94
C THR A 302 -14.10 -3.90 10.60
N GLU A 303 -14.57 -2.77 11.14
CA GLU A 303 -15.97 -2.31 11.06
C GLU A 303 -16.22 -1.28 9.96
N VAL A 304 -15.20 -0.50 9.60
CA VAL A 304 -15.31 0.59 8.62
C VAL A 304 -14.28 0.46 7.51
N GLU A 305 -14.64 0.95 6.33
CA GLU A 305 -13.70 1.05 5.21
C GLU A 305 -12.48 1.90 5.62
N PRO A 306 -11.24 1.45 5.32
CA PRO A 306 -10.05 2.22 5.64
C PRO A 306 -10.08 3.60 5.00
N PHE A 307 -9.67 4.62 5.77
CA PHE A 307 -9.66 5.99 5.29
C PHE A 307 -8.38 6.74 5.64
N ALA A 308 -8.03 7.74 4.83
CA ALA A 308 -6.88 8.62 5.04
C ALA A 308 -7.33 10.06 5.25
N LEU A 309 -6.58 10.78 6.09
CA LEU A 309 -6.74 12.19 6.39
C LEU A 309 -5.39 12.91 6.26
N LYS A 310 -5.43 14.10 5.67
CA LYS A 310 -4.29 15.04 5.67
C LYS A 310 -4.29 15.75 7.03
N GLY A 311 -3.19 15.63 7.75
CA GLY A 311 -2.97 16.31 9.02
C GLY A 311 -2.30 17.68 8.86
N ALA A 312 -1.63 18.12 9.92
CA ALA A 312 -0.93 19.39 9.95
C ALA A 312 0.23 19.45 8.95
N THR A 313 0.47 20.67 8.46
CA THR A 313 1.66 21.07 7.73
C THR A 313 2.74 21.50 8.72
N ILE A 314 3.91 20.86 8.64
CA ILE A 314 5.02 20.97 9.59
C ILE A 314 6.20 21.68 8.91
N PRO A 315 6.79 22.70 9.55
CA PRO A 315 7.99 23.37 9.04
C PRO A 315 9.16 22.41 8.77
N LYS A 316 10.01 22.73 7.78
CA LYS A 316 11.16 21.88 7.43
C LYS A 316 12.11 21.67 8.59
N ASP A 317 12.28 22.68 9.42
CA ASP A 317 13.20 22.74 10.55
C ASP A 317 12.66 22.05 11.81
N GLN A 318 11.35 21.77 11.87
CA GLN A 318 10.73 21.01 12.96
C GLN A 318 11.06 19.51 12.82
N ARG A 319 12.30 19.15 13.12
CA ARG A 319 12.81 17.77 13.09
C ARG A 319 13.72 17.47 14.28
N ARG A 320 13.75 16.20 14.69
CA ARG A 320 14.77 15.64 15.60
C ARG A 320 15.43 14.46 14.91
N ASN A 321 16.77 14.39 14.94
CA ASN A 321 17.53 13.33 14.29
C ASN A 321 17.12 13.10 12.82
N LYS A 322 17.04 14.20 12.05
CA LYS A 322 16.59 14.22 10.64
C LYS A 322 15.13 13.80 10.40
N GLN A 323 14.34 13.51 11.44
CA GLN A 323 12.95 13.06 11.32
C GLN A 323 11.97 14.14 11.80
N PRO A 324 10.92 14.46 11.01
CA PRO A 324 9.86 15.35 11.46
C PRO A 324 9.05 14.75 12.62
N TYR A 325 8.48 15.63 13.42
CA TYR A 325 7.58 15.30 14.53
C TYR A 325 6.41 16.28 14.56
N LEU A 326 5.28 15.88 15.14
CA LEU A 326 4.16 16.77 15.39
C LEU A 326 4.34 17.51 16.72
N THR A 327 3.96 18.79 16.78
CA THR A 327 3.77 19.45 18.07
C THR A 327 2.59 18.84 18.82
N GLN A 328 2.44 19.15 20.11
CA GLN A 328 1.34 18.68 20.93
C GLN A 328 -0.03 19.00 20.31
N GLU A 329 -0.25 20.24 19.91
CA GLU A 329 -1.51 20.69 19.27
C GLU A 329 -1.75 19.97 17.93
N GLN A 330 -0.70 19.75 17.14
CA GLN A 330 -0.80 19.06 15.85
C GLN A 330 -1.16 17.58 16.02
N ALA A 331 -0.56 16.90 17.02
CA ALA A 331 -0.87 15.51 17.33
C ALA A 331 -2.28 15.35 17.91
N GLU A 332 -2.68 16.26 18.81
CA GLU A 332 -4.03 16.31 19.39
C GLU A 332 -5.09 16.49 18.30
N GLY A 333 -4.96 17.52 17.45
CA GLY A 333 -5.90 17.77 16.36
C GLY A 333 -5.99 16.63 15.35
N LEU A 334 -4.84 16.04 14.97
CA LEU A 334 -4.81 14.90 14.04
C LEU A 334 -5.61 13.70 14.56
N LEU A 335 -5.49 13.38 15.85
CA LEU A 335 -6.25 12.27 16.43
C LEU A 335 -7.73 12.64 16.64
N GLU A 336 -8.05 13.87 17.01
CA GLU A 336 -9.45 14.33 17.11
C GLU A 336 -10.17 14.22 15.76
N ASP A 337 -9.51 14.57 14.66
CA ASP A 337 -10.03 14.42 13.30
C ASP A 337 -10.25 12.95 12.94
N VAL A 338 -9.28 12.08 13.25
CA VAL A 338 -9.40 10.63 13.01
C VAL A 338 -10.56 10.02 13.79
N LEU A 339 -10.71 10.37 15.07
CA LEU A 339 -11.79 9.85 15.92
C LEU A 339 -13.16 10.34 15.45
N SER A 340 -13.26 11.62 15.08
CA SER A 340 -14.52 12.18 14.56
C SER A 340 -14.89 11.56 13.21
N ALA A 341 -13.90 11.34 12.33
CA ALA A 341 -14.09 10.65 11.06
C ALA A 341 -14.45 9.16 11.23
N TYR A 342 -13.92 8.51 12.27
CA TYR A 342 -14.31 7.15 12.63
C TYR A 342 -15.75 7.10 13.12
N GLU A 343 -16.11 7.94 14.08
CA GLU A 343 -17.46 8.02 14.66
C GLU A 343 -18.51 8.33 13.59
N ALA A 344 -18.22 9.23 12.65
CA ALA A 344 -19.11 9.53 11.54
C ALA A 344 -19.38 8.32 10.61
N ARG A 345 -18.47 7.33 10.56
CA ARG A 345 -18.61 6.13 9.73
C ARG A 345 -19.16 4.94 10.50
N ALA A 346 -18.70 4.73 11.73
CA ALA A 346 -19.05 3.61 12.58
C ALA A 346 -20.33 3.86 13.42
N GLY A 347 -20.72 5.13 13.58
CA GLY A 347 -21.79 5.57 14.49
C GLY A 347 -21.41 5.54 15.98
N VAL A 348 -20.21 5.06 16.32
CA VAL A 348 -19.68 4.96 17.68
C VAL A 348 -18.18 5.27 17.70
N LEU A 349 -17.67 5.68 18.86
CA LEU A 349 -16.23 5.82 19.09
C LEU A 349 -15.54 4.45 19.28
N PRO A 350 -14.25 4.34 18.93
CA PRO A 350 -13.51 3.10 19.13
C PRO A 350 -13.30 2.83 20.63
N SER A 351 -13.26 1.56 21.00
CA SER A 351 -12.94 1.12 22.37
C SER A 351 -11.45 1.28 22.70
N ARG A 352 -10.59 1.28 21.67
CA ARG A 352 -9.16 1.51 21.76
C ARG A 352 -8.64 2.07 20.44
N VAL A 353 -7.67 2.97 20.53
CA VAL A 353 -6.91 3.46 19.39
C VAL A 353 -5.45 2.99 19.48
N VAL A 354 -4.89 2.53 18.37
CA VAL A 354 -3.49 2.12 18.28
C VAL A 354 -2.82 2.94 17.19
N ILE A 355 -1.82 3.73 17.53
CA ILE A 355 -1.13 4.60 16.58
C ILE A 355 0.20 3.94 16.22
N HIS A 356 0.42 3.71 14.93
CA HIS A 356 1.62 3.16 14.33
C HIS A 356 2.44 4.26 13.68
N LYS A 357 3.70 4.40 14.10
CA LYS A 357 4.67 5.33 13.50
C LYS A 357 5.90 4.59 13.01
N SER A 358 6.48 5.02 11.89
CA SER A 358 7.73 4.43 11.37
C SER A 358 9.00 4.91 12.10
N SER A 359 8.84 5.70 13.15
CA SER A 359 9.90 6.37 13.91
C SER A 359 9.55 6.46 15.39
N ALA A 360 10.51 6.89 16.21
CA ALA A 360 10.26 7.20 17.61
C ALA A 360 9.20 8.31 17.76
N TYR A 361 8.45 8.25 18.85
CA TYR A 361 7.62 9.36 19.29
C TYR A 361 8.48 10.42 19.98
N ALA A 362 8.23 11.67 19.66
CA ALA A 362 8.67 12.80 20.45
C ALA A 362 7.73 12.97 21.67
N PRO A 363 8.21 13.48 22.82
CA PRO A 363 7.37 13.73 24.00
C PRO A 363 6.12 14.56 23.69
N GLU A 364 6.23 15.55 22.80
CA GLU A 364 5.11 16.40 22.38
C GLU A 364 4.01 15.61 21.65
N GLU A 365 4.42 14.62 20.84
CA GLU A 365 3.47 13.75 20.12
C GLU A 365 2.74 12.83 21.09
N GLU A 366 3.48 12.25 22.05
CA GLU A 366 2.91 11.43 23.11
C GLU A 366 1.85 12.22 23.88
N GLU A 367 2.20 13.41 24.36
CA GLU A 367 1.28 14.24 25.12
C GLU A 367 0.03 14.62 24.30
N GLY A 368 0.21 14.99 23.02
CA GLY A 368 -0.90 15.39 22.15
C GLY A 368 -1.86 14.23 21.87
N PHE A 369 -1.32 13.06 21.51
CA PHE A 369 -2.14 11.88 21.26
C PHE A 369 -2.84 11.37 22.53
N GLN A 370 -2.16 11.35 23.68
CA GLN A 370 -2.77 10.95 24.95
C GLN A 370 -3.86 11.93 25.39
N ARG A 371 -3.66 13.24 25.19
CA ARG A 371 -4.66 14.26 25.49
C ARG A 371 -5.91 14.11 24.63
N ALA A 372 -5.78 13.92 23.32
CA ALA A 372 -6.93 13.67 22.44
C ALA A 372 -7.65 12.36 22.80
N ALA A 373 -6.90 11.29 23.07
CA ALA A 373 -7.48 9.99 23.40
C ALA A 373 -8.24 10.01 24.73
N SER A 374 -7.65 10.55 25.81
CA SER A 374 -8.26 10.58 27.15
C SER A 374 -9.62 11.29 27.22
N LYS A 375 -9.92 12.18 26.28
CA LYS A 375 -11.23 12.84 26.17
C LYS A 375 -12.34 11.96 25.60
N LYS A 376 -12.00 10.97 24.76
CA LYS A 376 -12.97 10.28 23.87
C LYS A 376 -12.88 8.75 23.88
N VAL A 377 -11.71 8.18 24.17
CA VAL A 377 -11.41 6.76 23.97
C VAL A 377 -10.83 6.16 25.26
N PRO A 378 -11.28 4.96 25.68
CA PRO A 378 -10.81 4.33 26.91
C PRO A 378 -9.32 3.97 26.95
N ALA A 379 -8.71 3.67 25.79
CA ALA A 379 -7.31 3.22 25.71
C ALA A 379 -6.60 3.71 24.44
N CYS A 380 -5.33 4.09 24.58
CA CYS A 380 -4.46 4.56 23.51
C CYS A 380 -3.10 3.89 23.59
N ASP A 381 -2.73 3.12 22.56
CA ASP A 381 -1.39 2.53 22.42
C ASP A 381 -0.60 3.30 21.35
N LEU A 382 0.60 3.79 21.72
CA LEU A 382 1.51 4.44 20.79
C LEU A 382 2.66 3.49 20.45
N ILE A 383 2.66 2.94 19.24
CA ILE A 383 3.59 1.89 18.80
C ILE A 383 4.47 2.40 17.67
N TRP A 384 5.78 2.28 17.84
CA TRP A 384 6.73 2.54 16.78
C TRP A 384 7.19 1.22 16.12
N ILE A 385 7.35 1.26 14.80
CA ILE A 385 7.75 0.11 13.98
C ILE A 385 8.90 0.55 13.07
N ARG A 386 10.08 -0.02 13.26
CA ARG A 386 11.31 0.40 12.56
C ARG A 386 11.94 -0.76 11.81
N SER A 387 12.66 -0.42 10.75
CA SER A 387 13.62 -1.33 10.14
C SER A 387 14.80 -1.55 11.09
N THR A 388 15.45 -2.71 10.99
CA THR A 388 16.60 -3.05 11.84
C THR A 388 17.64 -3.87 11.06
N SER A 389 18.90 -3.73 11.47
CA SER A 389 20.02 -4.59 11.06
C SER A 389 20.04 -5.92 11.79
N PHE A 390 19.24 -6.10 12.85
CA PHE A 390 19.16 -7.34 13.62
C PHE A 390 18.77 -8.52 12.71
N ARG A 391 19.44 -9.67 12.91
CA ARG A 391 19.16 -10.92 12.19
C ARG A 391 19.13 -12.08 13.17
N LEU A 392 18.26 -13.05 12.90
CA LEU A 392 18.32 -14.36 13.54
C LEU A 392 18.77 -15.38 12.53
N VAL A 393 19.67 -16.25 12.95
CA VAL A 393 20.09 -17.42 12.17
C VAL A 393 19.65 -18.64 12.95
N LYS A 394 18.84 -19.49 12.31
CA LYS A 394 18.39 -20.77 12.88
C LYS A 394 19.44 -21.83 12.52
N LYS A 395 19.79 -22.69 13.48
CA LYS A 395 20.61 -23.87 13.18
C LYS A 395 19.82 -24.81 12.25
N GLY A 396 20.37 -25.10 11.07
CA GLY A 396 19.72 -25.91 10.03
C GLY A 396 19.69 -25.18 8.69
N THR A 397 18.83 -25.66 7.79
CA THR A 397 18.68 -25.11 6.42
C THR A 397 17.46 -24.19 6.28
N GLN A 398 16.65 -24.03 7.32
CA GLN A 398 15.44 -23.23 7.28
C GLN A 398 15.65 -21.85 7.90
N GLU A 399 15.06 -20.84 7.28
CA GLU A 399 15.03 -19.48 7.78
C GLU A 399 14.11 -19.35 9.01
N PRO A 400 14.23 -18.26 9.80
CA PRO A 400 13.24 -17.93 10.82
C PRO A 400 11.83 -17.85 10.22
N ALA A 401 10.86 -18.46 10.90
CA ALA A 401 9.50 -18.52 10.40
C ALA A 401 8.77 -17.18 10.58
N ARG A 402 7.89 -16.80 9.64
CA ARG A 402 7.04 -15.60 9.73
C ARG A 402 6.11 -15.70 10.93
N GLY A 403 6.16 -14.75 11.87
CA GLY A 403 5.46 -14.79 13.16
C GLY A 403 6.39 -15.09 14.34
N THR A 404 7.70 -15.24 14.10
CA THR A 404 8.69 -15.33 15.18
C THR A 404 8.84 -13.97 15.84
N LEU A 405 8.67 -13.90 17.16
CA LEU A 405 8.92 -12.73 17.98
C LEU A 405 10.13 -13.01 18.88
N CYS A 406 11.18 -12.24 18.70
CA CYS A 406 12.41 -12.30 19.49
C CYS A 406 12.49 -11.08 20.40
N THR A 407 12.79 -11.30 21.67
CA THR A 407 12.99 -10.25 22.67
C THR A 407 14.40 -10.36 23.22
N VAL A 408 15.14 -9.25 23.20
CA VAL A 408 16.53 -9.16 23.66
C VAL A 408 16.60 -8.00 24.63
N GLY A 409 16.67 -8.27 25.94
CA GLY A 409 16.41 -7.23 26.95
C GLY A 409 15.01 -6.65 26.77
N ASP A 410 14.92 -5.33 26.54
CA ASP A 410 13.67 -4.60 26.31
C ASP A 410 13.33 -4.42 24.82
N ASP A 411 14.21 -4.87 23.91
CA ASP A 411 14.01 -4.76 22.48
C ASP A 411 13.20 -5.92 21.93
N HIS A 412 12.20 -5.63 21.09
CA HIS A 412 11.34 -6.63 20.46
C HIS A 412 11.48 -6.61 18.93
N PHE A 413 11.67 -7.79 18.34
CA PHE A 413 11.88 -8.01 16.91
C PHE A 413 10.87 -9.02 16.37
N LEU A 414 9.98 -8.57 15.48
CA LEU A 414 8.93 -9.38 14.87
C LEU A 414 9.28 -9.72 13.41
N PHE A 415 9.31 -11.01 13.09
CA PHE A 415 9.46 -11.50 11.73
C PHE A 415 8.11 -11.48 11.01
N THR A 416 7.81 -10.41 10.27
CA THR A 416 6.64 -10.34 9.39
C THR A 416 6.88 -11.03 8.04
N SER A 417 8.13 -11.24 7.67
CA SER A 417 8.54 -12.11 6.57
C SER A 417 9.42 -13.22 7.11
N GLY A 418 9.40 -14.39 6.47
CA GLY A 418 10.15 -15.55 6.91
C GLY A 418 9.57 -16.83 6.33
N TYR A 419 10.13 -17.97 6.74
CA TYR A 419 9.65 -19.27 6.29
C TYR A 419 8.15 -19.43 6.58
N VAL A 420 7.39 -19.87 5.58
CA VAL A 420 5.94 -20.01 5.60
C VAL A 420 5.59 -21.49 5.66
N GLU A 421 5.20 -21.96 6.84
CA GLU A 421 5.01 -23.39 7.12
C GLU A 421 3.96 -24.04 6.20
N TRP A 422 2.87 -23.35 5.89
CA TRP A 422 1.80 -23.90 5.04
C TRP A 422 2.16 -23.93 3.55
N TRP A 423 3.17 -23.15 3.13
CA TRP A 423 3.76 -23.26 1.79
C TRP A 423 4.96 -24.18 1.74
N ASN A 424 5.54 -24.49 2.90
CA ASN A 424 6.82 -25.17 3.01
C ASN A 424 7.93 -24.47 2.20
N GLU A 425 7.91 -23.13 2.19
CA GLU A 425 8.81 -22.29 1.39
C GLU A 425 9.02 -20.96 2.11
N TYR A 426 10.20 -20.36 1.91
CA TYR A 426 10.42 -18.96 2.21
C TYR A 426 10.31 -18.14 0.91
N PRO A 427 9.33 -17.22 0.79
CA PRO A 427 9.06 -16.53 -0.46
C PRO A 427 10.01 -15.36 -0.79
N GLY A 428 10.94 -15.02 0.13
CA GLY A 428 11.79 -13.85 -0.01
C GLY A 428 13.17 -14.17 -0.58
N PRO A 429 13.85 -13.19 -1.19
CA PRO A 429 15.15 -13.41 -1.84
C PRO A 429 16.35 -13.48 -0.87
N HIS A 430 16.22 -12.98 0.38
CA HIS A 430 17.32 -12.91 1.36
C HIS A 430 16.97 -13.46 2.72
N ILE A 431 17.98 -13.61 3.59
CA ILE A 431 17.78 -13.86 5.02
C ILE A 431 16.68 -12.94 5.57
N PRO A 432 15.58 -13.50 6.11
CA PRO A 432 14.48 -12.70 6.62
C PRO A 432 14.96 -11.68 7.63
N ALA A 433 14.55 -10.43 7.43
CA ALA A 433 14.83 -9.35 8.36
C ALA A 433 13.56 -9.04 9.16
N PRO A 434 13.62 -9.03 10.50
CA PRO A 434 12.49 -8.61 11.30
C PRO A 434 12.27 -7.09 11.20
N ILE A 435 11.10 -6.67 11.69
CA ILE A 435 10.85 -5.29 12.10
C ILE A 435 11.09 -5.18 13.61
N GLN A 436 11.70 -4.08 14.05
CA GLN A 436 11.78 -3.76 15.47
C GLN A 436 10.49 -3.05 15.86
N ILE A 437 9.90 -3.46 16.97
CA ILE A 437 8.66 -2.89 17.50
C ILE A 437 8.88 -2.45 18.94
N GLY A 438 8.23 -1.37 19.32
CA GLY A 438 8.18 -0.94 20.72
C GLY A 438 7.07 0.06 20.93
N ALA A 439 6.86 0.41 22.19
CA ALA A 439 5.77 1.27 22.60
C ALA A 439 6.28 2.47 23.39
N VAL A 440 5.41 3.47 23.50
CA VAL A 440 5.50 4.48 24.54
C VAL A 440 4.64 4.02 25.72
N GLY A 441 5.23 3.99 26.91
CA GLY A 441 4.58 3.42 28.10
C GLY A 441 4.51 1.89 28.08
N GLU A 442 3.85 1.32 29.09
CA GLU A 442 3.68 -0.12 29.24
C GLU A 442 2.52 -0.64 28.38
N THR A 443 2.76 -1.69 27.61
CA THR A 443 1.73 -2.39 26.82
C THR A 443 2.13 -3.86 26.62
N ASP A 444 1.17 -4.71 26.26
CA ASP A 444 1.46 -6.10 25.89
C ASP A 444 2.06 -6.16 24.48
N MET A 445 3.39 -6.10 24.41
CA MET A 445 4.14 -6.18 23.15
C MET A 445 3.90 -7.48 22.38
N ARG A 446 3.55 -8.58 23.04
CA ARG A 446 3.16 -9.82 22.35
C ARG A 446 1.81 -9.65 21.66
N GLN A 447 0.83 -9.02 22.32
CA GLN A 447 -0.46 -8.73 21.72
C GLN A 447 -0.35 -7.72 20.57
N ARG A 448 0.44 -6.64 20.74
CA ARG A 448 0.74 -5.68 19.66
C ARG A 448 1.40 -6.37 18.45
N ALA A 449 2.30 -7.32 18.70
CA ALA A 449 2.91 -8.09 17.62
C ALA A 449 1.92 -8.97 16.84
N VAL A 450 0.94 -9.58 17.53
CA VAL A 450 -0.16 -10.34 16.88
C VAL A 450 -1.01 -9.41 16.01
N GLU A 451 -1.36 -8.23 16.51
CA GLU A 451 -2.13 -7.23 15.75
C GLU A 451 -1.37 -6.74 14.52
N ILE A 452 -0.08 -6.41 14.66
CA ILE A 452 0.79 -6.01 13.54
C ILE A 452 0.86 -7.13 12.49
N LEU A 453 1.03 -8.38 12.93
CA LEU A 453 1.08 -9.54 12.03
C LEU A 453 -0.23 -9.69 11.25
N ALA A 454 -1.39 -9.50 11.90
CA ALA A 454 -2.69 -9.53 11.23
C ALA A 454 -2.84 -8.40 10.20
N LEU A 455 -2.43 -7.18 10.55
CA LEU A 455 -2.46 -6.02 9.66
C LEU A 455 -1.54 -6.16 8.45
N THR A 456 -0.50 -6.98 8.52
CA THR A 456 0.33 -7.29 7.33
C THR A 456 -0.38 -8.14 6.28
N LYS A 457 -1.53 -8.76 6.62
CA LYS A 457 -2.34 -9.57 5.69
C LYS A 457 -3.41 -8.76 4.95
N MET A 458 -3.45 -7.45 5.20
CA MET A 458 -4.53 -6.56 4.72
C MET A 458 -4.16 -5.77 3.46
N ASN A 459 -3.13 -6.23 2.74
CA ASN A 459 -2.79 -5.70 1.43
C ASN A 459 -3.55 -6.45 0.33
N TRP A 460 -4.71 -5.91 -0.08
CA TRP A 460 -5.55 -6.53 -1.12
C TRP A 460 -4.97 -6.47 -2.54
N ASN A 461 -3.80 -5.83 -2.73
CA ASN A 461 -3.09 -5.85 -4.02
C ASN A 461 -2.31 -7.14 -4.26
N SER A 462 -2.14 -7.97 -3.22
CA SER A 462 -1.41 -9.23 -3.32
C SER A 462 -2.14 -10.35 -2.58
N THR A 463 -2.41 -11.43 -3.30
CA THR A 463 -3.10 -12.61 -2.76
C THR A 463 -2.19 -13.57 -2.03
N ASP A 464 -0.87 -13.30 -1.99
CA ASP A 464 0.05 -13.97 -1.08
C ASP A 464 -0.34 -13.70 0.39
N GLY A 465 -1.13 -12.65 0.65
CA GLY A 465 -1.72 -12.39 1.96
C GLY A 465 -0.69 -12.03 3.03
N MET A 466 0.49 -11.57 2.61
CA MET A 466 1.61 -11.23 3.47
C MET A 466 2.33 -10.02 2.92
N SER A 467 2.64 -9.08 3.79
CA SER A 467 3.45 -7.89 3.49
C SER A 467 4.45 -7.69 4.61
N ARG A 468 5.57 -7.01 4.30
CA ARG A 468 6.59 -6.72 5.31
C ARG A 468 6.09 -5.71 6.34
N ALA A 469 5.42 -4.65 5.90
CA ALA A 469 4.84 -3.62 6.74
C ALA A 469 3.34 -3.87 6.97
N PRO A 470 2.78 -3.49 8.13
CA PRO A 470 1.34 -3.50 8.33
C PRO A 470 0.65 -2.49 7.42
N ILE A 471 -0.60 -2.77 7.07
CA ILE A 471 -1.40 -1.92 6.15
C ILE A 471 -1.44 -0.45 6.58
N THR A 472 -1.42 -0.17 7.89
CA THR A 472 -1.39 1.19 8.44
C THR A 472 -0.17 1.99 8.00
N LEU A 473 0.99 1.36 7.84
CA LEU A 473 2.21 2.06 7.41
C LEU A 473 2.36 2.04 5.89
N SER A 474 2.01 0.93 5.23
CA SER A 474 2.12 0.84 3.77
C SER A 474 1.15 1.77 3.06
N PHE A 475 -0.09 1.89 3.54
CA PHE A 475 -1.06 2.79 2.92
C PHE A 475 -0.75 4.26 3.25
N ALA A 476 -0.36 4.61 4.48
CA ALA A 476 0.08 5.97 4.82
C ALA A 476 1.24 6.45 3.92
N ARG A 477 2.18 5.55 3.56
CA ARG A 477 3.21 5.84 2.56
C ARG A 477 2.62 6.13 1.18
N LYS A 478 1.76 5.24 0.65
CA LYS A 478 1.11 5.42 -0.67
C LYS A 478 0.32 6.73 -0.77
N VAL A 479 -0.40 7.11 0.28
CA VAL A 479 -1.13 8.40 0.32
C VAL A 479 -0.17 9.54 0.15
N GLY A 480 0.87 9.59 0.98
CA GLY A 480 1.78 10.72 0.94
C GLY A 480 2.60 10.83 -0.34
N MET A 481 2.92 9.70 -1.00
CA MET A 481 3.52 9.70 -2.33
C MET A 481 2.62 10.34 -3.40
N LEU A 482 1.29 10.28 -3.22
CA LEU A 482 0.34 10.97 -4.09
C LEU A 482 0.11 12.42 -3.65
N MET A 483 0.33 12.75 -2.37
CA MET A 483 0.19 14.12 -1.85
C MET A 483 1.24 15.07 -2.42
N THR A 484 2.39 14.56 -2.85
CA THR A 484 3.42 15.37 -3.52
C THR A 484 2.94 15.96 -4.86
N GLU A 485 1.91 15.37 -5.47
CA GLU A 485 1.32 15.81 -6.75
C GLU A 485 0.08 16.70 -6.56
N LEU A 486 -0.48 16.80 -5.35
CA LEU A 486 -1.65 17.63 -5.08
C LEU A 486 -1.25 19.05 -4.66
N SER A 487 -2.11 20.02 -4.97
CA SER A 487 -1.94 21.39 -4.49
C SER A 487 -2.27 21.52 -3.00
N ASP A 488 -1.79 22.59 -2.35
CA ASP A 488 -1.94 22.82 -0.90
C ASP A 488 -3.39 22.72 -0.41
N ASN A 489 -4.34 23.22 -1.21
CA ASN A 489 -5.76 23.33 -0.88
C ASN A 489 -6.58 22.10 -1.27
N GLN A 490 -5.98 21.10 -1.92
CA GLN A 490 -6.68 19.89 -2.31
C GLN A 490 -6.61 18.86 -1.19
N HIS A 491 -7.80 18.41 -0.77
CA HIS A 491 -7.94 17.27 0.12
C HIS A 491 -7.96 16.00 -0.72
N PRO A 492 -7.19 14.98 -0.32
CA PRO A 492 -7.12 13.78 -1.10
C PRO A 492 -8.36 12.92 -0.84
N ASN A 493 -8.73 12.05 -1.80
CA ASN A 493 -9.88 11.18 -1.62
C ASN A 493 -9.67 10.29 -0.39
N PRO A 494 -10.58 10.22 0.59
CA PRO A 494 -10.29 9.48 1.81
C PRO A 494 -10.22 7.95 1.60
N SER A 495 -10.82 7.38 0.55
CA SER A 495 -10.92 5.93 0.38
C SER A 495 -9.65 5.28 -0.16
N TYR A 496 -9.26 4.15 0.44
CA TYR A 496 -8.03 3.41 0.08
C TYR A 496 -7.99 2.93 -1.38
N LYS A 497 -9.13 2.66 -2.00
CA LYS A 497 -9.22 2.13 -3.36
C LYS A 497 -8.63 3.05 -4.44
N PHE A 498 -8.50 4.35 -4.14
CA PHE A 498 -7.89 5.32 -5.05
C PHE A 498 -6.35 5.28 -5.03
N TYR A 499 -5.75 4.80 -3.94
CA TYR A 499 -4.29 4.78 -3.75
C TYR A 499 -3.65 3.45 -4.09
N THR A 500 -4.46 2.39 -4.15
CA THR A 500 -3.98 1.02 -4.35
C THR A 500 -3.54 0.72 -5.75
#